data_AF-A0A2P2K2D2-F1
#
_entry.id   AF-A0A2P2K2D2-F1
#
_cell.length_a   1.000
_cell.length_b   1.000
_cell.length_c   1.000
_cell.angle_alpha   90.00
_cell.angle_beta   90.00
_cell.angle_gamma   90.00
#
_symmetry.space_group_name_H-M   'P 1'
#
loop_
_entity.id
_entity.type
_entity.pdbx_description
1 polymer ?
#
loop_
_entity_poly.entity_id
_entity_poly.type
_entity_poly.pdbx_seq_one_letter_code
_entity_poly.pdbx_strand_id
1 'polypeptide(L)'
;MVLCVLCQNVSNKWAVEILGDAENLTEERVEEVLNQYLKDVKDGSLEVKGWPGMSAYVLSKAAMNAYTRILAKEYPKFGINCICPGYVKTDINLNEGVLSVEEGAESPVWLALMPNGGPTGCYFIRKEKIPF
;
A
#
# COMPACT_ATOMS: atom_id res chain seq x y z
N MET A 1 13.58 -8.84 4.48
CA MET A 1 12.29 -9.46 4.07
C MET A 1 11.29 -8.36 3.81
N VAL A 2 11.20 -7.86 2.57
CA VAL A 2 10.16 -6.88 2.21
C VAL A 2 8.89 -7.66 1.89
N LEU A 3 8.08 -7.84 2.93
CA LEU A 3 6.74 -8.40 2.82
C LEU A 3 5.88 -7.44 2.00
N CYS A 4 5.20 -7.98 1.00
CA CYS A 4 4.09 -7.36 0.30
C CYS A 4 3.15 -6.69 1.31
N VAL A 5 3.02 -5.36 1.26
CA VAL A 5 2.20 -4.61 2.23
C VAL A 5 0.78 -4.45 1.72
N LEU A 6 -0.07 -5.37 2.17
CA LEU A 6 -1.52 -5.19 2.20
C LEU A 6 -1.91 -4.37 3.43
N CYS A 7 -3.13 -3.81 3.43
CA CYS A 7 -3.74 -3.30 4.67
C CYS A 7 -3.75 -4.37 5.77
N GLN A 8 -3.74 -5.66 5.39
CA GLN A 8 -3.62 -6.83 6.27
C GLN A 8 -2.35 -6.86 7.15
N ASN A 9 -1.29 -6.13 6.79
CA ASN A 9 -0.10 -6.05 7.63
C ASN A 9 -0.19 -4.94 8.70
N VAL A 10 -1.20 -4.09 8.64
CA VAL A 10 -1.50 -3.12 9.71
C VAL A 10 -2.15 -3.89 10.87
N SER A 11 -1.49 -3.95 12.02
CA SER A 11 -2.03 -4.63 13.21
C SER A 11 -2.90 -3.74 14.09
N ASN A 12 -2.84 -2.42 13.92
CA ASN A 12 -3.68 -1.48 14.65
C ASN A 12 -5.11 -1.53 14.09
N LYS A 13 -6.05 -2.06 14.87
CA LYS A 13 -7.44 -2.34 14.44
C LYS A 13 -8.18 -1.09 13.95
N TRP A 14 -7.98 0.03 14.65
CA TRP A 14 -8.61 1.31 14.27
C TRP A 14 -8.09 1.79 12.91
N ALA A 15 -6.78 1.73 12.67
CA ALA A 15 -6.21 2.07 11.38
C ALA A 15 -6.68 1.13 10.26
N VAL A 16 -6.83 -0.18 10.53
CA VAL A 16 -7.40 -1.15 9.57
C VAL A 16 -8.83 -0.80 9.20
N GLU A 17 -9.66 -0.45 10.18
CA GLU A 17 -11.05 -0.06 9.96
C GLU A 17 -11.14 1.18 9.07
N ILE A 18 -10.35 2.22 9.37
CA ILE A 18 -10.35 3.45 8.58
C ILE A 18 -9.83 3.22 7.16
N LEU A 19 -8.65 2.63 7.00
CA LEU A 19 -8.01 2.46 5.68
C LEU A 19 -8.71 1.40 4.82
N GLY A 20 -9.41 0.44 5.45
CA GLY A 20 -10.16 -0.62 4.79
C GLY A 20 -11.52 -0.16 4.25
N ASP A 21 -12.17 0.79 4.92
CA ASP A 21 -13.51 1.30 4.58
C ASP A 21 -13.54 2.02 3.23
N ALA A 22 -13.84 1.27 2.18
CA ALA A 22 -13.91 1.75 0.79
C ALA A 22 -14.87 2.92 0.59
N GLU A 23 -16.01 2.84 1.28
CA GLU A 23 -17.20 3.61 0.95
C GLU A 23 -17.05 5.03 1.48
N ASN A 24 -16.47 5.15 2.67
CA ASN A 24 -16.29 6.42 3.38
C ASN A 24 -14.82 6.85 3.43
N LEU A 25 -13.96 6.36 2.53
CA LEU A 25 -12.55 6.74 2.48
C LEU A 25 -12.40 8.16 1.92
N THR A 26 -11.62 9.00 2.60
CA THR A 26 -11.27 10.36 2.17
C THR A 26 -9.80 10.67 2.51
N GLU A 27 -9.23 11.71 1.91
CA GLU A 27 -7.85 12.14 2.21
C GLU A 27 -7.70 12.46 3.70
N GLU A 28 -8.67 13.15 4.30
CA GLU A 28 -8.65 13.54 5.70
C GLU A 28 -8.62 12.34 6.65
N ARG A 29 -9.33 11.25 6.32
CA ARG A 29 -9.29 10.01 7.11
C ARG A 29 -7.95 9.29 7.01
N VAL A 30 -7.31 9.33 5.84
CA VAL A 30 -5.95 8.79 5.67
C VAL A 30 -4.95 9.63 6.48
N GLU A 31 -5.06 10.96 6.42
CA GLU A 31 -4.24 11.88 7.21
C GLU A 31 -4.45 11.70 8.72
N GLU A 32 -5.68 11.46 9.18
CA GLU A 32 -5.99 11.18 10.59
C GLU A 32 -5.17 10.00 11.10
N VAL A 33 -5.16 8.89 10.35
CA VAL A 33 -4.38 7.68 10.69
C VAL A 33 -2.89 7.98 10.73
N LEU A 34 -2.37 8.70 9.73
CA LEU A 34 -0.95 9.04 9.65
C LEU A 34 -0.51 9.98 10.79
N ASN A 35 -1.32 10.99 11.10
CA ASN A 35 -1.05 11.94 12.18
C ASN A 35 -1.10 11.25 13.55
N GLN A 36 -2.06 10.36 13.77
CA GLN A 36 -2.13 9.57 15.00
C GLN A 36 -0.91 8.64 15.13
N TYR A 37 -0.48 7.99 14.05
CA TYR A 37 0.75 7.21 14.05
C TYR A 37 1.98 8.06 14.40
N LEU A 38 2.16 9.22 13.77
CA LEU A 38 3.30 10.11 14.04
C LEU A 38 3.31 10.62 15.48
N LYS A 39 2.14 10.84 16.08
CA LYS A 39 2.02 11.13 17.51
C LYS A 39 2.49 9.95 18.35
N ASP A 40 2.06 8.73 18.02
CA ASP A 40 2.40 7.53 18.77
C ASP A 40 3.89 7.15 18.68
N VAL A 41 4.53 7.47 17.55
CA VAL A 41 6.00 7.41 17.39
C VAL A 41 6.67 8.35 18.39
N LYS A 42 6.23 9.63 18.45
CA LYS A 42 6.81 10.63 19.37
C LYS A 42 6.60 10.25 20.84
N ASP A 43 5.46 9.68 21.15
CA ASP A 43 5.10 9.25 22.51
C ASP A 43 5.75 7.91 22.90
N GLY A 44 6.46 7.24 21.98
CA GLY A 44 7.09 5.94 22.24
C GLY A 44 6.07 4.82 22.52
N SER A 45 4.84 4.95 22.01
CA SER A 45 3.69 4.12 22.40
C SER A 45 3.26 3.11 21.33
N LEU A 46 4.12 2.83 20.34
CA LEU A 46 3.78 2.04 19.17
C LEU A 46 3.30 0.62 19.51
N GLU A 47 4.06 -0.11 20.32
CA GLU A 47 3.76 -1.50 20.70
C GLU A 47 2.47 -1.59 21.52
N VAL A 48 2.32 -0.71 22.52
CA VAL A 48 1.14 -0.66 23.40
C VAL A 48 -0.13 -0.34 22.60
N LYS A 49 -0.02 0.50 21.56
CA LYS A 49 -1.14 0.81 20.65
C LYS A 49 -1.27 -0.17 19.49
N GLY A 50 -0.53 -1.27 19.50
CA GLY A 50 -0.67 -2.37 18.55
C GLY A 50 -0.24 -2.01 17.13
N TRP A 51 0.66 -1.05 16.94
CA TRP A 51 1.25 -0.77 15.63
C TRP A 51 2.22 -1.89 15.22
N PRO A 52 2.34 -2.20 13.92
CA PRO A 52 3.12 -3.35 13.47
C PRO A 52 4.64 -3.11 13.57
N GLY A 53 5.43 -4.19 13.49
CA GLY A 53 6.87 -4.07 13.22
C GLY A 53 7.10 -3.41 11.85
N MET A 54 8.20 -2.67 11.70
CA MET A 54 8.45 -1.86 10.49
C MET A 54 7.28 -0.90 10.18
N SER A 55 6.61 -0.39 11.23
CA SER A 55 5.32 0.33 11.12
C SER A 55 5.33 1.50 10.16
N ALA A 56 6.42 2.26 10.08
CA ALA A 56 6.47 3.41 9.16
C ALA A 56 6.32 2.95 7.70
N TYR A 57 7.04 1.90 7.31
CA TYR A 57 6.95 1.33 5.97
C TYR A 57 5.57 0.73 5.73
N VAL A 58 5.08 -0.11 6.66
CA VAL A 58 3.78 -0.76 6.54
C VAL A 58 2.66 0.28 6.41
N LEU A 59 2.65 1.29 7.27
CA LEU A 59 1.59 2.28 7.29
C LEU A 59 1.68 3.21 6.07
N SER A 60 2.88 3.61 5.62
CA SER A 60 3.01 4.41 4.40
C SER A 60 2.46 3.71 3.16
N LYS A 61 2.65 2.38 3.05
CA LYS A 61 2.13 1.59 1.92
C LYS A 61 0.63 1.32 2.05
N ALA A 62 0.11 1.10 3.27
CA ALA A 62 -1.33 1.00 3.50
C ALA A 62 -2.05 2.34 3.17
N ALA A 63 -1.47 3.48 3.57
CA ALA A 63 -1.98 4.80 3.23
C ALA A 63 -1.94 5.06 1.71
N MET A 64 -0.85 4.68 1.03
CA MET A 64 -0.77 4.75 -0.44
C MET A 64 -1.85 3.90 -1.13
N ASN A 65 -2.12 2.71 -0.62
CA ASN A 65 -3.19 1.83 -1.12
C ASN A 65 -4.57 2.47 -0.94
N ALA A 66 -4.84 3.06 0.23
CA ALA A 66 -6.06 3.83 0.49
C ALA A 66 -6.18 5.02 -0.47
N TYR A 67 -5.11 5.78 -0.64
CA TYR A 67 -5.06 6.95 -1.51
C TYR A 67 -5.35 6.63 -2.98
N THR A 68 -4.81 5.52 -3.48
CA THR A 68 -5.11 5.00 -4.82
C THR A 68 -6.61 4.77 -5.04
N ARG A 69 -7.36 4.31 -4.03
CA ARG A 69 -8.81 4.09 -4.13
C ARG A 69 -9.57 5.41 -4.18
N ILE A 70 -9.14 6.42 -3.41
CA ILE A 70 -9.69 7.78 -3.45
C ILE A 70 -9.53 8.35 -4.86
N LEU A 71 -8.29 8.36 -5.37
CA LEU A 71 -8.00 8.89 -6.70
C LEU A 71 -8.74 8.14 -7.82
N ALA A 72 -8.85 6.81 -7.74
CA ALA A 72 -9.59 6.04 -8.72
C ALA A 72 -11.10 6.41 -8.77
N LYS A 73 -11.68 6.76 -7.62
CA LYS A 73 -13.08 7.23 -7.53
C LYS A 73 -13.24 8.64 -8.09
N GLU A 74 -12.28 9.53 -7.84
CA GLU A 74 -12.27 10.90 -8.34
C GLU A 74 -12.02 11.00 -9.85
N TYR A 75 -11.15 10.13 -10.38
CA TYR A 75 -10.71 10.14 -11.77
C TYR A 75 -11.03 8.82 -12.49
N PRO A 76 -12.33 8.50 -12.73
CA PRO A 76 -12.74 7.19 -13.26
C PRO A 76 -12.27 6.88 -14.68
N LYS A 77 -11.74 7.88 -15.40
CA LYS A 77 -11.16 7.71 -16.74
C LYS A 77 -9.69 7.27 -16.72
N PHE A 78 -9.03 7.34 -15.56
CA PHE A 78 -7.63 7.01 -15.38
C PHE A 78 -7.48 5.60 -14.81
N GLY A 79 -6.47 4.86 -15.27
CA GLY A 79 -6.07 3.58 -14.69
C GLY A 79 -5.17 3.78 -13.47
N ILE A 80 -5.77 4.08 -12.32
CA ILE A 80 -5.04 4.38 -11.07
C ILE A 80 -5.03 3.13 -10.19
N ASN A 81 -3.86 2.54 -9.98
CA ASN A 81 -3.74 1.25 -9.28
C ASN A 81 -2.46 1.20 -8.44
N CYS A 82 -2.43 0.30 -7.45
CA CYS A 82 -1.24 -0.04 -6.68
C CYS A 82 -0.72 -1.42 -7.06
N ILE A 83 0.58 -1.61 -6.91
CA ILE A 83 1.24 -2.88 -7.23
C ILE A 83 2.39 -3.20 -6.28
N CYS A 84 2.45 -4.44 -5.83
CA CYS A 84 3.63 -5.02 -5.20
C CYS A 84 4.43 -5.80 -6.26
N PRO A 85 5.67 -5.41 -6.56
CA PRO A 85 6.50 -6.10 -7.55
C PRO A 85 7.05 -7.45 -7.08
N GLY A 86 6.81 -7.82 -5.81
CA GLY A 86 7.44 -8.97 -5.16
C GLY A 86 8.73 -8.61 -4.43
N TYR A 87 9.52 -9.61 -4.05
CA TYR A 87 10.76 -9.43 -3.30
C TYR A 87 11.97 -9.31 -4.24
N VAL A 88 12.27 -8.08 -4.60
CA VAL A 88 13.25 -7.71 -5.65
C VAL A 88 14.62 -7.38 -5.03
N LYS A 89 15.69 -7.89 -5.68
CA LYS A 89 17.09 -7.58 -5.36
C LYS A 89 17.40 -6.13 -5.70
N THR A 90 17.37 -5.27 -4.69
CA THR A 90 17.65 -3.83 -4.80
C THR A 90 18.41 -3.36 -3.56
N ASP A 91 18.98 -2.15 -3.61
CA ASP A 91 19.69 -1.57 -2.45
C ASP A 91 18.81 -1.41 -1.21
N ILE A 92 17.49 -1.19 -1.38
CA ILE A 92 16.51 -1.16 -0.26
C ILE A 92 16.56 -2.45 0.57
N ASN A 93 16.88 -3.57 -0.09
CA ASN A 93 16.98 -4.90 0.53
C ASN A 93 18.43 -5.38 0.66
N LEU A 94 19.43 -4.50 0.53
CA LEU A 94 20.85 -4.90 0.49
C LEU A 94 21.13 -5.96 -0.59
N ASN A 95 20.45 -5.87 -1.73
CA ASN A 95 20.50 -6.82 -2.83
C ASN A 95 20.01 -8.24 -2.50
N GLU A 96 19.29 -8.42 -1.39
CA GLU A 96 18.50 -9.63 -1.10
C GLU A 96 17.17 -9.62 -1.86
N GLY A 97 16.74 -10.80 -2.32
CA GLY A 97 15.52 -10.94 -3.12
C GLY A 97 15.45 -12.28 -3.85
N VAL A 98 14.24 -12.70 -4.23
CA VAL A 98 14.05 -13.87 -5.12
C VAL A 98 13.92 -13.46 -6.58
N LEU A 99 13.66 -12.17 -6.85
CA LEU A 99 13.49 -11.61 -8.19
C LEU A 99 14.65 -10.68 -8.56
N SER A 100 15.03 -10.68 -9.85
CA SER A 100 15.86 -9.63 -10.44
C SER A 100 15.09 -8.31 -10.57
N VAL A 101 15.81 -7.21 -10.85
CA VAL A 101 15.19 -5.89 -11.10
C VAL A 101 14.26 -5.95 -12.31
N GLU A 102 14.65 -6.65 -13.37
CA GLU A 102 13.86 -6.84 -14.59
C GLU A 102 12.57 -7.62 -14.31
N GLU A 103 12.66 -8.71 -13.54
CA GLU A 103 11.49 -9.49 -13.12
C GLU A 103 10.53 -8.68 -12.24
N GLY A 104 11.08 -7.83 -11.36
CA GLY A 104 10.28 -6.91 -10.52
C GLY A 104 9.63 -5.78 -11.32
N ALA A 105 10.27 -5.31 -12.39
CA ALA A 105 9.75 -4.24 -13.24
C ALA A 105 8.67 -4.71 -14.23
N GLU A 106 8.60 -6.01 -14.52
CA GLU A 106 7.64 -6.59 -15.45
C GLU A 106 6.19 -6.20 -15.13
N SER A 107 5.80 -6.30 -13.86
CA SER A 107 4.42 -6.09 -13.45
C SER A 107 3.96 -4.62 -13.42
N PRO A 108 4.73 -3.63 -12.89
CA PRO A 108 4.35 -2.23 -13.02
C PRO A 108 4.33 -1.76 -14.48
N VAL A 109 5.26 -2.22 -15.33
CA VAL A 109 5.27 -1.90 -16.76
C VAL A 109 4.03 -2.48 -17.45
N TRP A 110 3.69 -3.74 -17.16
CA TRP A 110 2.47 -4.37 -17.68
C TRP A 110 1.21 -3.55 -17.35
N LEU A 111 1.09 -3.09 -16.10
CA LEU A 111 -0.08 -2.33 -15.65
C LEU A 111 -0.12 -0.93 -16.28
N ALA A 112 1.04 -0.27 -16.43
CA ALA A 112 1.16 1.04 -17.06
C ALA A 112 0.83 1.04 -18.57
N LEU A 113 1.05 -0.09 -19.25
CA LEU A 113 0.80 -0.26 -20.68
C LEU A 113 -0.58 -0.86 -20.99
N MET A 114 -1.45 -1.02 -19.99
CA MET A 114 -2.81 -1.53 -20.20
C MET A 114 -3.61 -0.58 -21.11
N PRO A 115 -4.45 -1.12 -22.01
CA PRO A 115 -5.31 -0.29 -22.84
C PRO A 115 -6.34 0.48 -22.00
N ASN A 116 -6.88 1.55 -22.60
CA ASN A 116 -7.98 2.31 -22.01
C ASN A 116 -9.16 1.39 -21.64
N GLY A 117 -9.78 1.66 -20.50
CA GLY A 117 -10.83 0.78 -19.94
C GLY A 117 -10.29 -0.40 -19.12
N GLY A 118 -8.97 -0.43 -18.86
CA GLY A 118 -8.36 -1.34 -17.90
C GLY A 118 -8.80 -1.09 -16.44
N PRO A 119 -8.25 -1.87 -15.48
CA PRO A 119 -8.61 -1.76 -14.08
C PRO A 119 -8.26 -0.38 -13.50
N THR A 120 -9.05 0.06 -12.53
CA THR A 120 -8.76 1.23 -11.70
C THR A 120 -9.18 0.94 -10.26
N GLY A 121 -8.53 1.58 -9.30
CA GLY A 121 -8.75 1.39 -7.87
C GLY A 121 -8.42 -0.01 -7.38
N CYS A 122 -7.52 -0.73 -8.05
CA CYS A 122 -7.16 -2.12 -7.72
C CYS A 122 -5.76 -2.22 -7.12
N TYR A 123 -5.54 -3.28 -6.35
CA TYR A 123 -4.23 -3.69 -5.84
C TYR A 123 -3.78 -4.98 -6.51
N PHE A 124 -2.52 -5.03 -6.91
CA PHE A 124 -1.93 -6.19 -7.55
C PHE A 124 -0.71 -6.69 -6.79
N ILE A 125 -0.56 -8.00 -6.69
CA ILE A 125 0.73 -8.63 -6.38
C ILE A 125 1.23 -9.21 -7.69
N ARG A 126 2.32 -8.66 -8.20
CA ARG A 126 2.78 -8.91 -9.57
C ARG A 126 1.60 -8.69 -10.55
N LYS A 127 1.17 -9.73 -11.28
CA LYS A 127 0.07 -9.63 -12.26
C LYS A 127 -1.27 -10.14 -11.73
N GLU A 128 -1.35 -10.48 -10.45
CA GLU A 128 -2.56 -11.00 -9.81
C GLU A 128 -3.28 -9.89 -9.05
N LYS A 129 -4.56 -9.70 -9.30
CA LYS A 129 -5.40 -8.77 -8.55
C LYS A 129 -5.75 -9.39 -7.20
N ILE A 130 -5.50 -8.66 -6.12
CA ILE A 130 -5.76 -9.11 -4.75
C ILE A 130 -6.73 -8.12 -4.08
N PRO A 131 -7.62 -8.58 -3.18
CA PRO A 131 -8.41 -7.69 -2.34
C PRO A 131 -7.51 -6.79 -1.47
N PHE A 132 -8.00 -5.60 -1.12
CA PHE A 132 -7.33 -4.71 -0.16
C PHE A 132 -7.37 -5.28 1.26
#